data_AF-A0A1V4QIM2-F1
#
_entry.id   AF-A0A1V4QIM2-F1
#
_cell.length_a   1.000
_cell.length_b   1.000
_cell.length_c   1.000
_cell.angle_alpha   90.00
_cell.angle_beta   90.00
_cell.angle_gamma   90.00
#
_symmetry.space_group_name_H-M   'P 1'
#
loop_
_entity.id
_entity.type
_entity.pdbx_description
1 polymer ?
#
loop_
_entity_poly.entity_id
_entity_poly.type
_entity_poly.pdbx_seq_one_letter_code
_entity_poly.pdbx_strand_id
1 'polypeptide(L)'
;MNWYPIFLREILLFRRRLLRLGYVVSAMFAPLLYLLAFGLGLGKRVTIPGVSYLDYLLPGLIAMSSMTNSYTWVANGLTVGRLHF
;
A
#
# COMPACT_ATOMS: atom_id res chain seq x y z
N MET A 1 -28.66 6.85 15.02
CA MET A 1 -27.30 6.98 14.46
C MET A 1 -26.88 5.60 13.94
N ASN A 2 -27.35 5.20 12.75
CA ASN A 2 -27.35 3.77 12.32
C ASN A 2 -26.07 3.33 11.58
N TRP A 3 -25.03 4.17 11.51
CA TRP A 3 -23.80 3.92 10.76
C TRP A 3 -22.78 3.06 11.52
N TYR A 4 -22.83 3.10 12.84
CA TYR A 4 -21.91 2.39 13.72
C TYR A 4 -21.81 0.86 13.46
N PRO A 5 -22.91 0.11 13.27
CA PRO A 5 -22.82 -1.34 13.01
C PRO A 5 -22.22 -1.67 11.64
N ILE A 6 -22.42 -0.81 10.62
CA ILE A 6 -21.79 -1.00 9.30
C ILE A 6 -20.28 -0.82 9.42
N PHE A 7 -19.84 0.24 10.11
CA PHE A 7 -18.42 0.53 10.29
C PHE A 7 -17.70 -0.57 11.06
N LEU A 8 -18.31 -1.09 12.15
CA LEU A 8 -17.75 -2.22 12.90
C LEU A 8 -17.62 -3.49 12.06
N ARG A 9 -18.62 -3.79 11.22
CA ARG A 9 -18.59 -4.95 10.32
C ARG A 9 -17.46 -4.82 9.31
N GLU A 10 -17.28 -3.65 8.71
CA GLU A 10 -16.17 -3.38 7.78
C GLU A 10 -14.81 -3.47 8.47
N ILE A 11 -14.67 -2.94 9.69
CA ILE A 11 -13.41 -3.02 10.46
C ILE A 11 -13.05 -4.46 10.85
N LEU A 12 -14.04 -5.29 11.18
CA LEU A 12 -13.83 -6.71 11.50
C LEU A 12 -13.38 -7.50 10.26
N LEU A 13 -13.99 -7.23 9.11
CA LEU A 13 -13.60 -7.84 7.83
C LEU A 13 -12.20 -7.38 7.41
N PHE A 14 -11.90 -6.10 7.57
CA PHE A 14 -10.58 -5.53 7.34
C PHE A 14 -9.54 -6.21 8.22
N ARG A 15 -9.76 -6.30 9.53
CA ARG A 15 -8.82 -6.93 10.48
C ARG A 15 -8.54 -8.40 10.15
N ARG A 16 -9.57 -9.18 9.81
CA ARG A 16 -9.41 -10.61 9.48
C ARG A 16 -8.61 -10.83 8.19
N ARG A 17 -8.73 -9.89 7.25
CA ARG A 17 -8.04 -9.95 5.96
C ARG A 17 -6.64 -9.31 6.03
N LEU A 18 -6.42 -8.33 6.90
CA LEU A 18 -5.10 -7.79 7.28
C LEU A 18 -4.24 -8.86 7.94
N LEU A 19 -4.85 -9.74 8.75
CA LEU A 19 -4.18 -10.90 9.35
C LEU A 19 -3.82 -12.00 8.34
N ARG A 20 -4.36 -11.97 7.10
CA ARG A 20 -3.82 -12.76 5.99
C ARG A 20 -2.58 -12.07 5.44
N LEU A 21 -1.48 -12.22 6.18
CA LEU A 21 -0.16 -11.64 5.91
C LEU A 21 0.33 -11.86 4.46
N GLY A 22 -0.09 -12.93 3.78
CA GLY A 22 0.31 -13.22 2.40
C GLY A 22 0.03 -12.10 1.39
N TYR A 23 -1.09 -11.38 1.52
CA TYR A 23 -1.41 -10.28 0.59
C TYR A 23 -0.54 -9.04 0.85
N VAL A 24 -0.32 -8.72 2.13
CA VAL A 24 0.51 -7.58 2.54
C VAL A 24 1.95 -7.81 2.11
N VAL A 25 2.50 -9.02 2.34
CA VAL A 25 3.86 -9.38 1.93
C VAL A 25 4.02 -9.28 0.41
N SER A 26 3.05 -9.77 -0.37
CA SER A 26 3.09 -9.67 -1.84
C SER A 26 3.04 -8.22 -2.33
N ALA A 27 2.21 -7.37 -1.72
CA ALA A 27 2.14 -5.95 -2.06
C ALA A 27 3.41 -5.16 -1.65
N MET A 28 4.15 -5.63 -0.64
CA MET A 28 5.40 -5.01 -0.20
C MET A 28 6.61 -5.41 -1.05
N PHE A 29 6.53 -6.43 -1.90
CA PHE A 29 7.65 -6.82 -2.77
C PHE A 29 8.05 -5.71 -3.75
N ALA A 30 7.07 -5.01 -4.33
CA ALA A 30 7.31 -3.90 -5.25
C ALA A 30 8.09 -2.74 -4.61
N PRO A 31 7.66 -2.17 -3.47
CA PRO A 31 8.42 -1.12 -2.79
C PRO A 31 9.78 -1.63 -2.26
N LEU A 32 9.88 -2.91 -1.87
CA LEU A 32 11.15 -3.49 -1.41
C LEU A 32 12.18 -3.61 -2.54
N LEU A 33 11.76 -4.09 -3.71
CA LEU A 33 12.60 -4.14 -4.92
C LEU A 33 13.05 -2.74 -5.35
N TYR A 34 12.16 -1.76 -5.20
CA TYR A 34 12.48 -0.36 -5.48
C TYR A 34 13.54 0.15 -4.49
N LEU A 35 13.37 -0.07 -3.19
CA LEU A 35 14.39 0.30 -2.21
C LEU A 35 15.72 -0.43 -2.43
N LEU A 36 15.71 -1.69 -2.87
CA LEU A 36 16.92 -2.43 -3.21
C LEU A 36 17.60 -1.89 -4.47
N ALA A 37 16.87 -1.73 -5.58
CA ALA A 37 17.42 -1.25 -6.85
C ALA A 37 17.92 0.19 -6.73
N PHE A 38 17.13 1.07 -6.10
CA PHE A 38 17.47 2.48 -5.98
C PHE A 38 18.41 2.75 -4.79
N GLY A 39 18.34 1.97 -3.71
CA GLY A 39 19.24 2.11 -2.55
C GLY A 39 20.64 1.54 -2.79
N LEU A 40 20.75 0.38 -3.44
CA LEU A 40 22.06 -0.20 -3.79
C LEU A 40 22.65 0.42 -5.05
N GLY A 41 21.81 0.83 -6.01
CA GLY A 41 22.25 1.37 -7.30
C GLY A 41 22.53 2.88 -7.29
N LEU A 42 21.51 3.68 -6.95
CA LEU A 42 21.53 5.15 -7.10
C LEU A 42 21.83 5.89 -5.78
N GLY A 43 21.51 5.29 -4.64
CA GLY A 43 21.65 5.91 -3.31
C GLY A 43 23.09 6.28 -2.92
N LYS A 44 24.11 5.64 -3.50
CA LYS A 44 25.54 6.00 -3.28
C LYS A 44 26.13 6.90 -4.38
N ARG A 45 25.47 7.04 -5.53
CA ARG A 45 26.02 7.72 -6.72
C ARG A 45 25.32 9.02 -7.07
N VAL A 46 24.09 9.22 -6.63
CA VAL A 46 23.29 10.42 -6.94
C VAL A 46 22.99 11.16 -5.64
N THR A 47 23.70 12.25 -5.41
CA THR A 47 23.38 13.25 -4.39
C THR A 47 22.59 14.37 -5.07
N ILE A 48 21.32 14.50 -4.71
CA ILE A 48 20.52 15.70 -4.99
C ILE A 48 21.02 16.77 -4.00
N PRO A 49 21.12 18.06 -4.35
CA PRO A 49 21.80 19.07 -3.54
C PRO A 49 21.30 19.08 -2.08
N GLY A 50 22.10 18.47 -1.19
CA GLY A 50 21.89 18.43 0.26
C GLY A 50 21.16 17.20 0.84
N VAL A 51 20.57 16.31 0.03
CA VAL A 51 19.77 15.17 0.55
C VAL A 51 19.99 13.89 -0.25
N SER A 52 19.96 12.75 0.44
CA SER A 52 20.03 11.44 -0.19
C SER A 52 18.85 11.25 -1.15
N TYR A 53 19.10 10.70 -2.34
CA TYR A 53 18.04 10.36 -3.31
C TYR A 53 16.96 9.46 -2.67
N LEU A 54 17.35 8.61 -1.71
CA LEU A 54 16.43 7.76 -0.95
C LEU A 54 15.44 8.57 -0.12
N ASP A 55 15.86 9.65 0.54
CA ASP A 55 15.00 10.45 1.41
C ASP A 55 13.93 11.23 0.62
N TYR A 56 14.27 11.64 -0.59
CA TYR A 56 13.31 12.25 -1.52
C TYR A 56 12.30 11.23 -2.04
N LEU A 57 12.74 10.00 -2.31
CA LEU A 57 11.92 8.98 -2.97
C LEU A 57 11.01 8.20 -2.02
N LEU A 58 11.48 7.94 -0.81
CA LEU A 58 10.76 7.22 0.25
C LEU A 58 9.31 7.70 0.44
N PRO A 59 9.03 8.99 0.66
CA PRO A 59 7.66 9.45 0.88
C PRO A 59 6.76 9.26 -0.35
N GLY A 60 7.28 9.48 -1.56
CA GLY A 60 6.52 9.25 -2.80
C GLY A 60 6.17 7.78 -3.02
N LEU A 61 7.11 6.88 -2.70
CA LEU A 61 6.92 5.45 -2.81
C LEU A 61 5.93 4.90 -1.76
N ILE A 62 6.00 5.41 -0.54
CA ILE A 62 5.02 5.09 0.52
C ILE A 62 3.63 5.59 0.12
N ALA A 63 3.51 6.83 -0.39
CA ALA A 63 2.24 7.38 -0.85
C ALA A 63 1.64 6.56 -2.00
N MET A 64 2.45 6.22 -3.00
CA MET A 64 2.00 5.45 -4.16
C MET A 64 1.54 4.04 -3.76
N SER A 65 2.33 3.33 -2.96
CA SER A 65 1.98 1.98 -2.50
C SER A 65 0.75 1.98 -1.58
N SER A 66 0.57 2.99 -0.73
CA SER A 66 -0.64 3.16 0.08
C SER A 66 -1.87 3.40 -0.79
N MET A 67 -1.75 4.26 -1.81
CA MET A 67 -2.85 4.60 -2.71
C MET A 67 -3.29 3.41 -3.57
N THR A 68 -2.34 2.71 -4.19
CA THR A 68 -2.65 1.57 -5.07
C THR A 68 -3.25 0.41 -4.28
N ASN A 69 -2.74 0.14 -3.07
CA ASN A 69 -3.30 -0.88 -2.19
C ASN A 69 -4.72 -0.51 -1.76
N SER A 70 -4.95 0.71 -1.27
CA SER A 70 -6.27 1.15 -0.82
C SER A 70 -7.30 1.13 -1.96
N TYR A 71 -6.91 1.64 -3.13
CA TYR A 71 -7.77 1.66 -4.31
C TYR A 71 -8.15 0.25 -4.78
N THR A 72 -7.17 -0.65 -4.89
CA THR A 72 -7.40 -2.04 -5.31
C THR A 72 -8.37 -2.74 -4.36
N TRP A 73 -8.29 -2.47 -3.06
CA TRP A 73 -9.18 -3.05 -2.06
C TRP A 73 -10.62 -2.57 -2.20
N VAL A 74 -10.83 -1.26 -2.32
CA VAL A 74 -12.17 -0.68 -2.48
C VAL A 74 -12.77 -1.10 -3.83
N ALA A 75 -11.99 -1.04 -4.91
CA ALA A 75 -12.42 -1.43 -6.25
C ALA A 75 -12.87 -2.90 -6.30
N ASN A 76 -12.09 -3.83 -5.74
CA ASN A 76 -12.47 -5.24 -5.69
C ASN A 76 -13.74 -5.46 -4.84
N GLY A 77 -13.89 -4.77 -3.71
CA GLY A 77 -15.10 -4.84 -2.89
C GLY A 77 -16.35 -4.39 -3.65
N LEU A 78 -16.25 -3.28 -4.39
CA LEU A 78 -17.34 -2.74 -5.20
C LEU A 78 -17.68 -3.62 -6.39
N THR A 79 -16.68 -4.13 -7.11
CA THR A 79 -16.87 -5.00 -8.28
C THR A 79 -17.54 -6.32 -7.89
N VAL A 80 -17.12 -6.94 -6.79
CA VAL A 80 -17.78 -8.17 -6.28
C VAL A 80 -19.21 -7.88 -5.85
N GLY A 81 -19.46 -6.72 -5.21
CA GLY A 81 -20.81 -6.29 -4.87
C GLY A 81 -21.71 -6.17 -6.10
N ARG A 82 -21.18 -5.64 -7.22
CA ARG A 82 -21.92 -5.51 -8.49
C ARG A 82 -22.26 -6.82 -9.17
N LEU A 83 -21.46 -7.87 -8.96
CA LEU A 83 -21.65 -9.17 -9.59
C LEU A 83 -22.65 -10.07 -8.84
N HIS A 84 -23.03 -9.72 -7.61
CA HIS A 84 -23.96 -10.49 -6.76
C HIS A 84 -25.31 -9.78 -6.57
N PHE A 85 -25.69 -8.91 -7.51
CA PHE A 85 -27.07 -8.43 -7.69
C PHE A 85 -27.79 -9.27 -8.74
#